data_AF-A0A521YKB1-F1
#
_entry.id   AF-A0A521YKB1-F1
#
_cell.length_a   1.000
_cell.length_b   1.000
_cell.length_c   1.000
_cell.angle_alpha   90.00
_cell.angle_beta   90.00
_cell.angle_gamma   90.00
#
_symmetry.space_group_name_H-M   'P 1'
#
loop_
_entity.id
_entity.type
_entity.pdbx_description
1 polymer ?
#
loop_
_entity_poly.entity_id
_entity_poly.type
_entity_poly.pdbx_seq_one_letter_code
_entity_poly.pdbx_strand_id
1 'polypeptide(L)'
;MDTKLPESEALLAREVRARLPLWRQVLLYLHPFAFFKDASRGPARMRERALSYNRAMRWMLVLYLRRWLLIAGTLFTGIAPAEALAAQPSLVIVPAAVAIGFCIAVTVAFCIAAAYLLLGKS
;
A
#
# COMPACT_ATOMS: atom_id res chain seq x y z
N MET A 1 -17.02 -19.92 -0.61
CA MET A 1 -16.13 -19.75 -1.78
C MET A 1 -14.74 -19.49 -1.22
N ASP A 2 -13.99 -20.55 -0.96
CA ASP A 2 -12.65 -20.55 -0.35
C ASP A 2 -11.63 -19.99 -1.35
N THR A 3 -11.48 -18.67 -1.40
CA THR A 3 -10.30 -18.07 -2.01
C THR A 3 -9.15 -18.19 -1.01
N LYS A 4 -8.53 -19.37 -0.93
CA LYS A 4 -7.15 -19.47 -0.45
C LYS A 4 -6.35 -18.54 -1.36
N LEU A 5 -6.05 -17.35 -0.84
CA LEU A 5 -5.08 -16.45 -1.47
C LEU A 5 -3.84 -17.32 -1.79
N PRO A 6 -3.32 -17.30 -3.03
CA PRO A 6 -2.05 -17.96 -3.30
C PRO A 6 -1.06 -17.51 -2.23
N GLU A 7 -0.34 -18.47 -1.65
CA GLU A 7 0.64 -18.20 -0.59
C GLU A 7 1.43 -16.95 -0.98
N SER A 8 1.63 -16.01 -0.06
CA SER A 8 2.18 -14.68 -0.39
C SER A 8 3.50 -14.75 -1.18
N GLU A 9 4.23 -15.85 -1.04
CA GLU A 9 5.41 -16.22 -1.80
C GLU A 9 5.13 -16.46 -3.30
N ALA A 10 4.05 -17.16 -3.66
CA ALA A 10 3.64 -17.41 -5.04
C ALA A 10 3.29 -16.11 -5.77
N LEU A 11 2.78 -15.10 -5.07
CA LEU A 11 2.50 -13.78 -5.65
C LEU A 11 3.78 -12.99 -5.98
N LEU A 12 4.95 -13.41 -5.50
CA LEU A 12 6.23 -12.80 -5.86
C LEU A 12 6.66 -13.20 -7.28
N ALA A 13 6.23 -14.35 -7.78
CA ALA A 13 6.48 -14.76 -9.15
C ALA A 13 5.76 -13.85 -10.15
N ARG A 14 6.52 -13.25 -11.06
CA ARG A 14 5.99 -12.35 -12.10
C ARG A 14 4.94 -13.05 -12.97
N GLU A 15 5.17 -14.33 -13.28
CA GLU A 15 4.28 -15.15 -14.11
C GLU A 15 2.91 -15.36 -13.45
N VAL A 16 2.91 -15.57 -12.13
CA VAL A 16 1.67 -15.70 -11.36
C VAL A 16 0.91 -14.37 -11.34
N ARG A 17 1.61 -13.25 -11.16
CA ARG A 17 0.99 -11.91 -11.22
C ARG A 17 0.42 -11.59 -12.60
N ALA A 18 1.11 -11.97 -13.67
CA ALA A 18 0.67 -11.71 -15.05
C ALA A 18 -0.63 -12.44 -15.40
N ARG A 19 -0.91 -13.58 -14.75
CA ARG A 19 -2.15 -14.33 -14.92
C ARG A 19 -3.32 -13.76 -14.11
N LEU A 20 -3.08 -12.79 -13.21
CA LEU A 20 -4.14 -12.17 -12.43
C LEU A 20 -4.91 -11.13 -13.26
N PRO A 21 -6.21 -10.96 -13.00
CA PRO A 21 -6.99 -9.88 -13.61
C PRO A 21 -6.43 -8.50 -13.24
N LEU A 22 -6.57 -7.52 -14.13
CA LEU A 22 -5.98 -6.18 -13.99
C LEU A 22 -6.29 -5.51 -12.65
N TRP A 23 -7.54 -5.60 -12.17
CA TRP A 23 -7.93 -5.02 -10.87
C TRP A 23 -7.11 -5.59 -9.70
N ARG A 24 -6.76 -6.89 -9.73
CA ARG A 24 -5.89 -7.51 -8.71
C ARG A 24 -4.45 -7.03 -8.83
N GLN A 25 -3.96 -6.79 -10.04
CA GLN A 25 -2.62 -6.23 -10.24
C GLN A 25 -2.54 -4.81 -9.68
N VAL A 26 -3.58 -4.00 -9.91
CA VAL A 26 -3.70 -2.64 -9.33
C VAL A 26 -3.74 -2.70 -7.80
N LEU A 27 -4.55 -3.60 -7.23
CA LEU A 27 -4.58 -3.78 -5.78
C LEU A 27 -3.23 -4.22 -5.22
N LEU A 28 -2.53 -5.18 -5.83
CA LEU A 28 -1.20 -5.58 -5.41
C LEU A 28 -0.17 -4.44 -5.53
N TYR A 29 -0.34 -3.58 -6.53
CA TYR A 29 0.52 -2.42 -6.75
C TYR A 29 0.32 -1.33 -5.68
N LEU A 30 -0.90 -1.18 -5.17
CA LEU A 30 -1.26 -0.18 -4.15
C LEU A 30 -1.16 -0.71 -2.72
N HIS A 31 -1.42 -2.00 -2.49
CA HIS A 31 -1.56 -2.59 -1.16
C HIS A 31 -0.20 -3.05 -0.60
N PRO A 32 0.41 -2.31 0.34
CA PRO A 32 1.78 -2.56 0.80
C PRO A 32 1.92 -3.87 1.60
N PHE A 33 0.85 -4.31 2.24
CA PHE A 33 0.86 -5.48 3.13
C PHE A 33 0.41 -6.77 2.44
N ALA A 34 0.20 -6.77 1.11
CA ALA A 34 -0.35 -7.94 0.40
C ALA A 34 0.54 -9.18 0.47
N PHE A 35 1.84 -9.00 0.69
CA PHE A 35 2.83 -10.07 0.72
C PHE A 35 3.22 -10.50 2.14
N PHE A 36 2.73 -9.78 3.16
CA PHE A 36 3.06 -10.03 4.56
C PHE A 36 2.16 -11.14 5.12
N LYS A 37 2.74 -11.99 5.96
CA LYS A 37 1.99 -13.05 6.67
C LYS A 37 1.35 -12.46 7.93
N ASP A 38 0.15 -12.92 8.25
CA ASP A 38 -0.52 -12.52 9.48
C ASP A 38 0.21 -13.14 10.70
N ALA A 39 0.77 -12.28 11.55
CA ALA A 39 1.49 -12.65 12.76
C ALA A 39 0.66 -12.46 14.04
N SER A 40 -0.62 -12.08 13.91
CA SER A 40 -1.52 -11.83 15.04
C SER A 40 -2.25 -13.08 15.52
N ARG A 41 -2.34 -14.13 14.67
CA ARG A 41 -3.12 -15.34 14.94
C ARG A 41 -2.24 -16.59 14.97
N GLY A 42 -2.67 -17.60 15.73
CA GLY A 42 -2.07 -18.94 15.77
C GLY A 42 -1.04 -19.18 16.89
N PRO A 43 -0.50 -20.41 16.97
CA PRO A 43 0.49 -20.82 17.98
C PRO A 43 1.76 -19.97 17.94
N ALA A 44 2.44 -19.81 19.08
CA ALA A 44 3.64 -18.97 19.21
C ALA A 44 4.71 -19.26 18.15
N ARG A 45 5.00 -20.54 17.87
CA ARG A 45 5.96 -20.95 16.83
C ARG A 45 5.57 -20.53 15.42
N MET A 46 4.26 -20.49 15.09
CA MET A 46 3.80 -20.01 13.78
C MET A 46 3.92 -18.49 13.69
N ARG A 47 3.61 -17.78 14.78
CA ARG A 47 3.76 -16.32 14.85
C ARG A 47 5.21 -15.87 14.70
N GLU A 48 6.15 -16.55 15.35
CA GLU A 48 7.58 -16.28 15.20
C GLU A 48 8.08 -16.49 13.77
N ARG A 49 7.64 -17.57 13.10
CA ARG A 49 7.95 -17.82 11.68
C ARG A 49 7.35 -16.76 10.76
N ALA A 50 6.11 -16.31 11.04
CA ALA A 50 5.49 -15.23 10.27
C ALA A 50 6.23 -13.90 10.48
N LEU A 51 6.66 -13.59 11.70
CA LEU A 51 7.44 -12.40 12.01
C LEU A 51 8.82 -12.43 11.36
N SER A 52 9.56 -13.54 11.43
CA SER A 52 10.87 -13.65 10.80
C SER A 52 10.79 -13.47 9.28
N TYR A 53 9.77 -14.06 8.65
CA TYR A 53 9.45 -13.84 7.23
C TYR A 53 9.15 -12.36 6.95
N ASN A 54 8.26 -11.73 7.73
CA ASN A 54 7.90 -10.33 7.56
C ASN A 54 9.11 -9.39 7.73
N ARG A 55 10.03 -9.70 8.66
CA ARG A 55 11.29 -8.95 8.82
C ARG A 55 12.19 -9.07 7.61
N ALA A 56 12.36 -10.28 7.07
CA ALA A 56 13.14 -10.51 5.86
C ALA A 56 12.57 -9.72 4.66
N MET A 57 11.24 -9.61 4.59
CA MET A 57 10.53 -8.85 3.56
C MET A 57 10.42 -7.35 3.81
N ARG A 58 10.93 -6.81 4.93
CA ARG A 58 10.74 -5.39 5.29
C ARG A 58 11.18 -4.41 4.20
N TRP A 59 12.17 -4.79 3.39
CA TRP A 59 12.71 -3.97 2.31
C TRP A 59 11.65 -3.62 1.25
N MET A 60 10.66 -4.48 1.03
CA MET A 60 9.55 -4.15 0.13
C MET A 60 8.75 -2.94 0.60
N LEU A 61 8.59 -2.74 1.91
CA LEU A 61 7.89 -1.57 2.46
C LEU A 61 8.56 -0.26 2.05
N VAL A 62 9.89 -0.24 1.89
CA VAL A 62 10.61 0.97 1.44
C VAL A 62 10.21 1.37 0.02
N LEU A 63 10.03 0.39 -0.87
CA LEU A 63 9.57 0.64 -2.25
C LEU A 63 8.13 1.18 -2.26
N TYR A 64 7.25 0.60 -1.44
CA TYR A 64 5.88 1.10 -1.29
C TYR A 64 5.84 2.48 -0.64
N LEU A 65 6.68 2.74 0.35
CA LEU A 65 6.79 4.04 1.01
C LEU A 65 7.18 5.12 -0.01
N ARG A 66 8.23 4.88 -0.80
CA ARG A 66 8.64 5.79 -1.87
C ARG A 66 7.50 6.06 -2.85
N ARG A 67 6.78 5.02 -3.26
CA ARG A 67 5.63 5.14 -4.19
C ARG A 67 4.51 6.00 -3.61
N TRP A 68 4.11 5.74 -2.36
CA TRP A 68 3.04 6.50 -1.71
C TRP A 68 3.45 7.94 -1.39
N LEU A 69 4.73 8.20 -1.10
CA LEU A 69 5.26 9.56 -0.97
C LEU A 69 5.26 10.31 -2.31
N LEU A 70 5.57 9.65 -3.43
CA LEU A 70 5.46 10.26 -4.75
C LEU A 70 4.00 10.59 -5.11
N ILE A 71 3.07 9.68 -4.81
CA ILE A 71 1.63 9.94 -4.98
C ILE A 71 1.20 11.14 -4.13
N ALA A 72 1.57 11.15 -2.85
CA ALA A 72 1.26 12.27 -1.95
C ALA A 72 1.86 13.59 -2.46
N GLY A 73 3.12 13.59 -2.88
CA GLY A 73 3.78 14.78 -3.44
C GLY A 73 3.09 15.28 -4.72
N THR A 74 2.69 14.37 -5.60
CA THR A 74 1.98 14.71 -6.85
C THR A 74 0.59 15.28 -6.59
N LEU A 75 -0.13 14.73 -5.62
CA LEU A 75 -1.44 15.25 -5.22
C LEU A 75 -1.29 16.60 -4.53
N PHE A 76 -0.28 16.77 -3.68
CA PHE A 76 0.01 18.04 -3.02
C PHE A 76 0.31 19.17 -4.01
N THR A 77 1.17 18.91 -5.01
CA THR A 77 1.42 19.90 -6.08
C THR A 77 0.18 20.14 -6.95
N GLY A 78 -0.71 19.15 -7.03
CA GLY A 78 -1.99 19.23 -7.72
C GLY A 78 -3.07 20.04 -6.99
N ILE A 79 -2.89 20.39 -5.70
CA ILE A 79 -3.91 21.15 -4.94
C ILE A 79 -4.11 22.54 -5.53
N ALA A 80 -3.03 23.31 -5.71
CA ALA A 80 -3.12 24.67 -6.26
C ALA A 80 -3.82 24.76 -7.63
N PRO A 81 -3.49 23.92 -8.63
CA PRO A 81 -4.23 23.91 -9.89
C PRO A 81 -5.67 23.37 -9.74
N ALA A 82 -5.93 22.45 -8.81
CA ALA A 82 -7.29 21.99 -8.54
C ALA A 82 -8.18 23.11 -7.98
N GLU A 83 -7.66 23.93 -7.06
CA GLU A 83 -8.35 25.11 -6.54
C GLU A 83 -8.63 26.13 -7.66
N ALA A 84 -7.70 26.32 -8.59
CA ALA A 84 -7.92 27.18 -9.75
C ALA A 84 -9.05 26.67 -10.66
N LEU A 85 -9.21 25.35 -10.79
CA LEU A 85 -10.31 24.74 -11.56
C LEU A 85 -11.67 24.86 -10.85
N ALA A 86 -11.70 25.01 -9.53
CA ALA A 86 -12.92 25.20 -8.76
C ALA A 86 -13.65 26.53 -9.05
N ALA A 87 -12.97 27.47 -9.75
CA ALA A 87 -13.62 28.65 -10.32
C ALA A 87 -14.69 28.30 -11.36
N GLN A 88 -14.68 27.07 -11.90
CA GLN A 88 -15.74 26.56 -12.77
C GLN A 88 -16.78 25.79 -11.94
N PRO A 89 -18.08 26.14 -12.04
CA PRO A 89 -19.13 25.52 -11.22
C PRO A 89 -19.30 24.01 -11.43
N SER A 90 -18.87 23.48 -12.59
CA SER A 90 -18.87 22.05 -12.89
C SER A 90 -17.72 21.26 -12.24
N LEU A 91 -16.68 21.94 -11.70
CA LEU A 91 -15.45 21.32 -11.21
C LEU A 91 -15.16 21.58 -9.72
N VAL A 92 -16.14 22.11 -8.98
CA VAL A 92 -16.01 22.44 -7.54
C VAL A 92 -15.63 21.23 -6.66
N ILE A 93 -15.90 20.00 -7.12
CA ILE A 93 -15.57 18.77 -6.38
C ILE A 93 -14.07 18.38 -6.52
N VAL A 94 -13.38 18.89 -7.54
CA VAL A 94 -12.01 18.48 -7.87
C VAL A 94 -11.01 18.75 -6.73
N PRO A 95 -10.99 19.93 -6.08
CA PRO A 95 -10.08 20.16 -4.93
C PRO A 95 -10.34 19.20 -3.78
N ALA A 96 -11.61 18.94 -3.45
CA ALA A 96 -11.97 18.01 -2.38
C ALA A 96 -11.47 16.59 -2.68
N ALA A 97 -11.64 16.12 -3.92
CA ALA A 97 -11.14 14.81 -4.34
C ALA A 97 -9.61 14.71 -4.25
N VAL A 98 -8.88 15.76 -4.66
CA VAL A 98 -7.41 15.82 -4.58
C VAL A 98 -6.95 15.83 -3.12
N ALA A 99 -7.59 16.62 -2.26
CA ALA A 99 -7.27 16.69 -0.84
C ALA A 99 -7.52 15.35 -0.12
N ILE A 100 -8.64 14.68 -0.39
CA ILE A 100 -8.94 13.34 0.15
C ILE A 100 -7.88 12.34 -0.31
N GLY A 101 -7.52 12.35 -1.59
CA GLY A 101 -6.47 11.48 -2.14
C GLY A 101 -5.12 11.71 -1.43
N PHE A 102 -4.75 12.96 -1.19
CA PHE A 102 -3.53 13.31 -0.47
C PHE A 102 -3.55 12.76 0.96
N CYS A 103 -4.64 12.96 1.70
CA CYS A 103 -4.80 12.43 3.06
C CYS A 103 -4.64 10.91 3.10
N ILE A 104 -5.31 10.19 2.20
CA ILE A 104 -5.19 8.72 2.09
C ILE A 104 -3.72 8.34 1.84
N ALA A 105 -3.06 9.01 0.90
CA ALA A 105 -1.67 8.71 0.55
C ALA A 105 -0.71 8.91 1.74
N VAL A 106 -0.90 9.99 2.50
CA VAL A 106 -0.12 10.27 3.71
C VAL A 106 -0.40 9.23 4.81
N THR A 107 -1.66 8.88 5.05
CA THR A 107 -2.03 7.86 6.04
C THR A 107 -1.40 6.51 5.69
N VAL A 108 -1.48 6.08 4.42
CA VAL A 108 -0.88 4.81 3.99
C VAL A 108 0.64 4.87 4.12
N ALA A 109 1.29 5.97 3.72
CA ALA A 109 2.73 6.16 3.91
C ALA A 109 3.13 6.09 5.39
N PHE A 110 2.37 6.71 6.28
CA PHE A 110 2.58 6.65 7.72
C PHE A 110 2.46 5.22 8.26
N CYS A 111 1.41 4.49 7.87
CA CYS A 111 1.24 3.08 8.26
C CYS A 111 2.40 2.21 7.78
N ILE A 112 2.89 2.42 6.56
CA ILE A 112 4.05 1.71 6.02
C ILE A 112 5.31 2.03 6.84
N ALA A 113 5.56 3.30 7.16
CA ALA A 113 6.70 3.72 7.95
C ALA A 113 6.64 3.15 9.37
N ALA A 114 5.48 3.19 10.02
CA ALA A 114 5.26 2.60 11.33
C ALA A 114 5.53 1.08 11.32
N ALA A 115 4.99 0.36 10.34
CA ALA A 115 5.22 -1.08 10.18
C ALA A 115 6.70 -1.40 9.93
N TYR A 116 7.40 -0.60 9.11
CA TYR A 116 8.82 -0.75 8.85
C TYR A 116 9.65 -0.60 10.13
N LEU A 117 9.36 0.43 10.93
CA LEU A 117 10.04 0.67 12.21
C LEU A 117 9.75 -0.43 13.24
N LEU A 118 8.50 -0.89 13.33
CA LEU A 118 8.10 -1.98 14.24
C LEU A 118 8.80 -3.29 13.88
N LEU A 119 8.91 -3.61 12.59
CA LEU A 119 9.63 -4.81 12.13
C LEU A 119 11.16 -4.68 12.30
N GLY A 120 11.69 -3.46 12.38
CA GLY A 120 13.12 -3.21 12.60
C GLY A 120 13.56 -3.13 14.07
N LYS A 121 12.63 -3.00 15.01
CA LYS A 121 12.90 -2.75 16.45
C LYS A 121 13.20 -4.00 17.28
N SER A 122 13.44 -5.16 16.67
CA SER A 122 13.55 -6.44 17.38
C SER A 122 14.60 -7.37 16.81
#